data_AF-A0A970TCE7-F1
#
_entry.id   AF-A0A970TCE7-F1
#
_cell.length_a   1.000
_cell.length_b   1.000
_cell.length_c   1.000
_cell.angle_alpha   90.00
_cell.angle_beta   90.00
_cell.angle_gamma   90.00
#
_symmetry.space_group_name_H-M   'P 1'
#
loop_
_entity.id
_entity.type
_entity.pdbx_description
1 polymer ?
#
loop_
_entity_poly.entity_id
_entity_poly.type
_entity_poly.pdbx_seq_one_letter_code
_entity_poly.pdbx_strand_id
1 'polypeptide(L)'
;MRLPAPAVVLAIVMTACCALAQPTGFTSIEEYLPETWATDGSVDLREQIQRAFDERAMVFFPGSDDPESPRVYPVTCGLEVRENARVSFGANARLLRLPSEGCVISLADGAHLSGAVIDGNKYAHFPQFEDLGKSDAGVRIANHCVIEDVAVFNNPGIAFFSYGSYNKLYRCLAENVGYIDVKFGAMNYAGARDAWSGDGFYFRGTGNLIRDCEAYDAQRWAFCSSHSGAKQNTYVDCRGGDINFRTYGFIDIEGADANNRLIRCISPNSHIALPGAPQTEVIQCMASRISFYDHQNPDSVEMYGGQKGVAPLIDGCITTEGGIVIGGWSSQRNKLVPGAVAPIITNNRMYKSHSGPSDGYSDWSFSVHSTDGSGVVSGNILFEYDDGYTKGPGMNLGNVEGSNNHVVYGQWKLDLPKLRMRYGYLQQEQIDARKLDYARELLADRSEELGLEGEVTALEWLPMSAQFVRDPGDTGEDAGWAGALPEGQEAMTMPVGIHWNSVLGRYTKVGWYYMPLELPQTPAGSRLYFYISGIDYAAKLFVDGRLIGRHEGWDTPSLIEIPEDVRTGEPQLLAVKVMPGALGGIYAPMALVVTAGGEDA
;
A
#
# COMPACT_ATOMS: atom_id res chain seq x y z
N MET A 1 0.88 -41.57 17.77
CA MET A 1 1.35 -41.64 16.37
C MET A 1 0.34 -40.94 15.49
N ARG A 2 0.55 -39.64 15.24
CA ARG A 2 -0.19 -38.89 14.23
C ARG A 2 0.63 -38.96 12.95
N LEU A 3 0.02 -39.39 11.85
CA LEU A 3 0.62 -39.33 10.52
C LEU A 3 1.02 -37.88 10.25
N PRO A 4 2.19 -37.62 9.62
CA PRO A 4 2.55 -36.27 9.21
C PRO A 4 1.45 -35.77 8.27
N ALA A 5 0.88 -34.61 8.59
CA ALA A 5 0.05 -33.89 7.64
C ALA A 5 0.89 -33.74 6.35
N PRO A 6 0.31 -33.96 5.15
CA PRO A 6 1.02 -33.62 3.94
C PRO A 6 1.31 -32.13 4.04
N ALA A 7 2.58 -31.77 4.15
CA ALA A 7 3.00 -30.40 3.94
C ALA A 7 2.54 -30.07 2.51
N VAL A 8 1.42 -29.36 2.39
CA VAL A 8 1.14 -28.60 1.20
C VAL A 8 2.11 -27.43 1.27
N VAL A 9 3.40 -27.71 1.10
CA VAL A 9 4.33 -26.73 0.57
C VAL A 9 3.77 -26.48 -0.81
N LEU A 10 2.98 -25.42 -0.91
CA LEU A 10 2.53 -24.94 -2.19
C LEU A 10 3.82 -24.67 -2.95
N ALA A 11 4.11 -25.52 -3.94
CA ALA A 11 5.13 -25.26 -4.93
C ALA A 11 4.68 -24.01 -5.70
N ILE A 12 4.89 -22.84 -5.11
CA ILE A 12 5.05 -21.64 -5.89
C ILE A 12 6.33 -21.89 -6.64
N VAL A 13 6.15 -22.20 -7.92
CA VAL A 13 7.17 -22.06 -8.93
C VAL A 13 7.62 -20.60 -8.86
N MET A 14 8.61 -20.32 -8.01
CA MET A 14 9.56 -19.24 -8.27
C MET A 14 10.10 -19.54 -9.66
N THR A 15 9.51 -18.91 -10.66
CA THR A 15 9.91 -19.09 -12.05
C THR A 15 11.20 -18.30 -12.23
N ALA A 16 12.30 -18.93 -11.83
CA ALA A 16 13.68 -18.69 -12.25
C ALA A 16 14.47 -19.95 -11.84
N CYS A 17 14.34 -21.06 -12.57
CA CYS A 17 15.29 -21.50 -13.60
C CYS A 17 16.76 -21.11 -13.31
N CYS A 18 17.56 -22.13 -12.95
CA CYS A 18 19.03 -22.17 -12.82
C CYS A 18 19.60 -21.38 -11.62
N ALA A 19 20.66 -21.91 -10.99
CA ALA A 19 21.49 -21.14 -10.06
C ALA A 19 21.75 -19.75 -10.64
N LEU A 20 21.18 -18.73 -9.99
CA LEU A 20 21.61 -17.36 -10.21
C LEU A 20 23.10 -17.34 -9.85
N ALA A 21 23.94 -17.13 -10.87
CA ALA A 21 25.35 -16.85 -10.66
C ALA A 21 25.45 -15.70 -9.64
N GLN A 22 26.44 -15.78 -8.75
CA GLN A 22 26.69 -14.73 -7.76
C GLN A 22 26.61 -13.36 -8.43
N PRO A 23 25.71 -12.47 -7.98
CA PRO A 23 25.55 -11.19 -8.65
C PRO A 23 26.85 -10.38 -8.54
N THR A 24 27.18 -9.65 -9.60
CA THR A 24 28.44 -8.88 -9.66
C THR A 24 28.57 -7.95 -8.45
N GLY A 25 29.72 -7.99 -7.78
CA GLY A 25 30.04 -7.13 -6.64
C GLY A 25 29.60 -7.64 -5.27
N PHE A 26 28.88 -8.76 -5.19
CA PHE A 26 28.58 -9.40 -3.91
C PHE A 26 29.79 -10.18 -3.39
N THR A 27 29.93 -10.29 -2.07
CA THR A 27 30.87 -11.21 -1.40
C THR A 27 30.10 -12.48 -1.03
N SER A 28 30.66 -13.67 -1.29
CA SER A 28 30.01 -14.92 -0.87
C SER A 28 30.12 -15.09 0.64
N ILE A 29 29.04 -15.54 1.28
CA ILE A 29 29.04 -15.89 2.70
C ILE A 29 30.04 -17.02 3.02
N GLU A 30 30.36 -17.86 2.04
CA GLU A 30 31.33 -18.95 2.20
C GLU A 30 32.73 -18.46 2.58
N GLU A 31 33.10 -17.23 2.23
CA GLU A 31 34.38 -16.61 2.67
C GLU A 31 34.47 -16.44 4.20
N TYR A 32 33.33 -16.50 4.90
CA TYR A 32 33.23 -16.36 6.36
C TYR A 32 32.99 -17.70 7.07
N LEU A 33 32.70 -18.77 6.32
CA LEU A 33 32.41 -20.09 6.88
C LEU A 33 33.69 -20.95 6.92
N PRO A 34 33.98 -21.66 8.04
CA PRO A 34 35.04 -22.65 8.07
C PRO A 34 34.80 -23.77 7.04
N GLU A 35 35.86 -24.27 6.39
CA GLU A 35 35.78 -25.35 5.37
C GLU A 35 35.09 -26.63 5.88
N THR A 36 35.09 -26.86 7.20
CA THR A 36 34.55 -28.05 7.85
C THR A 36 33.08 -27.94 8.25
N TRP A 37 32.46 -26.77 8.10
CA TRP A 37 31.11 -26.53 8.58
C TRP A 37 30.05 -26.99 7.57
N ALA A 38 29.13 -27.81 8.05
CA ALA A 38 28.04 -28.31 7.23
C ALA A 38 26.93 -27.25 7.14
N THR A 39 26.49 -26.96 5.92
CA THR A 39 25.27 -26.18 5.65
C THR A 39 24.04 -27.11 5.63
N ASP A 40 23.89 -27.91 6.68
CA ASP A 40 22.92 -29.02 6.78
C ASP A 40 21.94 -28.88 7.94
N GLY A 41 22.01 -27.80 8.72
CA GLY A 41 21.17 -27.65 9.92
C GLY A 41 21.91 -27.73 11.25
N SER A 42 23.14 -28.24 11.29
CA SER A 42 23.77 -28.72 12.53
C SER A 42 24.60 -27.69 13.31
N VAL A 43 25.03 -26.60 12.67
CA VAL A 43 25.94 -25.60 13.27
C VAL A 43 25.30 -24.22 13.22
N ASP A 44 25.30 -23.51 14.34
CA ASP A 44 24.88 -22.11 14.40
C ASP A 44 25.91 -21.21 13.71
N LEU A 45 25.47 -20.52 12.65
CA LEU A 45 26.31 -19.67 11.80
C LEU A 45 26.14 -18.18 12.12
N ARG A 46 25.40 -17.82 13.17
CA ARG A 46 25.03 -16.43 13.46
C ARG A 46 26.26 -15.51 13.53
N GLU A 47 27.31 -15.88 14.25
CA GLU A 47 28.49 -15.03 14.41
C GLU A 47 29.21 -14.77 13.07
N GLN A 48 29.31 -15.79 12.23
CA GLN A 48 29.99 -15.74 10.94
C GLN A 48 29.18 -14.88 9.97
N ILE A 49 27.86 -15.07 9.95
CA ILE A 49 26.95 -14.29 9.11
C ILE A 49 26.91 -12.83 9.56
N GLN A 50 26.83 -12.57 10.87
CA GLN A 50 26.84 -11.20 11.39
C GLN A 50 28.14 -10.49 11.02
N ARG A 51 29.28 -11.16 11.16
CA ARG A 51 30.57 -10.59 10.74
C ARG A 51 30.58 -10.21 9.26
N ALA A 52 29.98 -11.03 8.39
CA ALA A 52 29.85 -10.71 6.98
C ALA A 52 28.98 -9.46 6.74
N PHE A 53 27.86 -9.33 7.46
CA PHE A 53 26.98 -8.15 7.38
C PHE A 53 27.66 -6.87 7.87
N ASP A 54 28.48 -6.97 8.91
CA ASP A 54 29.25 -5.85 9.45
C ASP A 54 30.34 -5.40 8.45
N GLU A 55 31.09 -6.35 7.88
CA GLU A 55 32.26 -6.08 7.04
C GLU A 55 31.90 -5.75 5.58
N ARG A 56 30.80 -6.29 5.03
CA ARG A 56 30.47 -6.21 3.58
C ARG A 56 29.15 -5.51 3.32
N ALA A 57 29.14 -4.67 2.29
CA ALA A 57 27.94 -3.93 1.89
C ALA A 57 27.01 -4.78 1.02
N MET A 58 27.54 -5.84 0.42
CA MET A 58 26.83 -6.73 -0.49
C MET A 58 27.21 -8.18 -0.17
N VAL A 59 26.29 -8.96 0.40
CA VAL A 59 26.53 -10.35 0.81
C VAL A 59 25.60 -11.30 0.07
N PHE A 60 26.17 -12.35 -0.51
CA PHE A 60 25.45 -13.37 -1.25
C PHE A 60 25.50 -14.71 -0.51
N PHE A 61 24.36 -15.37 -0.40
CA PHE A 61 24.23 -16.73 0.12
C PHE A 61 24.08 -17.70 -1.05
N PRO A 62 25.12 -18.48 -1.40
CA PRO A 62 25.00 -19.50 -2.42
C PRO A 62 23.87 -20.49 -2.12
N GLY A 63 23.28 -20.99 -3.19
CA GLY A 63 22.17 -21.92 -3.13
C GLY A 63 22.57 -23.36 -3.46
N SER A 64 21.59 -24.11 -3.92
CA SER A 64 21.74 -25.43 -4.51
C SER A 64 20.96 -25.49 -5.83
N ASP A 65 21.46 -26.23 -6.81
CA ASP A 65 20.71 -26.51 -8.05
C ASP A 65 19.64 -27.60 -7.84
N ASP A 66 19.68 -28.32 -6.72
CA ASP A 66 18.74 -29.37 -6.37
C ASP A 66 17.76 -28.89 -5.28
N PRO A 67 16.46 -28.70 -5.59
CA PRO A 67 15.47 -28.28 -4.59
C PRO A 67 15.24 -29.31 -3.48
N GLU A 68 15.55 -30.59 -3.70
CA GLU A 68 15.46 -31.64 -2.67
C GLU A 68 16.67 -31.63 -1.72
N SER A 69 17.72 -30.89 -2.07
CA SER A 69 18.92 -30.70 -1.26
C SER A 69 19.27 -29.22 -1.14
N PRO A 70 18.43 -28.43 -0.44
CA PRO A 70 18.67 -27.00 -0.26
C PRO A 70 19.91 -26.77 0.59
N ARG A 71 20.58 -25.65 0.37
CA ARG A 71 21.68 -25.22 1.23
C ARG A 71 21.11 -24.52 2.45
N VAL A 72 21.35 -25.06 3.64
CA VAL A 72 20.75 -24.56 4.89
C VAL A 72 21.78 -23.79 5.71
N TYR A 73 21.40 -22.58 6.14
CA TYR A 73 22.18 -21.68 6.97
C TYR A 73 21.49 -21.51 8.33
N PRO A 74 21.85 -22.31 9.34
CA PRO A 74 21.20 -22.27 10.64
C PRO A 74 21.70 -21.08 11.45
N VAL A 75 20.81 -20.34 12.09
CA VAL A 75 21.15 -19.18 12.91
C VAL A 75 20.28 -19.11 14.16
N THR A 76 20.89 -18.76 15.29
CA THR A 76 20.13 -18.11 16.36
C THR A 76 19.71 -16.70 15.93
N CYS A 77 18.59 -16.21 16.48
CA CYS A 77 18.04 -14.90 16.13
C CYS A 77 18.99 -13.72 16.40
N GLY A 78 18.68 -12.58 15.79
CA GLY A 78 19.37 -11.31 15.99
C GLY A 78 20.46 -11.04 14.97
N LEU A 79 20.22 -11.37 13.69
CA LEU A 79 21.02 -10.84 12.59
C LEU A 79 20.61 -9.41 12.27
N GLU A 80 21.57 -8.51 12.09
CA GLU A 80 21.37 -7.11 11.77
C GLU A 80 22.08 -6.77 10.46
N VAL A 81 21.32 -6.34 9.46
CA VAL A 81 21.82 -5.85 8.16
C VAL A 81 21.94 -4.33 8.25
N ARG A 82 23.15 -3.82 7.98
CA ARG A 82 23.46 -2.39 8.06
C ARG A 82 22.79 -1.55 6.96
N GLU A 83 22.78 -0.25 7.18
CA GLU A 83 22.15 0.72 6.27
C GLU A 83 22.67 0.58 4.84
N ASN A 84 21.76 0.67 3.88
CA ASN A 84 22.02 0.59 2.44
C ASN A 84 22.72 -0.69 1.97
N ALA A 85 22.87 -1.71 2.82
CA ALA A 85 23.47 -2.98 2.44
C ALA A 85 22.51 -3.84 1.62
N ARG A 86 23.06 -4.74 0.81
CA ARG A 86 22.32 -5.68 -0.02
C ARG A 86 22.64 -7.10 0.40
N VAL A 87 21.61 -7.88 0.66
CA VAL A 87 21.71 -9.29 0.99
C VAL A 87 20.88 -10.08 -0.01
N SER A 88 21.51 -11.02 -0.72
CA SER A 88 20.84 -11.83 -1.72
C SER A 88 21.08 -13.31 -1.46
N PHE A 89 20.04 -14.11 -1.66
CA PHE A 89 20.09 -15.56 -1.56
C PHE A 89 19.95 -16.17 -2.96
N GLY A 90 20.74 -17.19 -3.23
CA GLY A 90 20.64 -18.00 -4.44
C GLY A 90 19.48 -19.00 -4.37
N ALA A 91 19.18 -19.66 -5.49
CA ALA A 91 18.13 -20.66 -5.58
C ALA A 91 18.31 -21.77 -4.51
N ASN A 92 17.25 -22.13 -3.79
CA ASN A 92 17.30 -23.16 -2.74
C ASN A 92 18.28 -22.87 -1.58
N ALA A 93 18.71 -21.62 -1.38
CA ALA A 93 19.37 -21.19 -0.15
C ALA A 93 18.33 -20.89 0.93
N ARG A 94 18.51 -21.44 2.13
CA ARG A 94 17.54 -21.30 3.23
C ARG A 94 18.20 -20.86 4.53
N LEU A 95 17.69 -19.80 5.12
CA LEU A 95 18.03 -19.38 6.48
C LEU A 95 17.11 -20.13 7.45
N LEU A 96 17.69 -20.89 8.38
CA LEU A 96 16.95 -21.71 9.34
C LEU A 96 17.08 -21.10 10.75
N ARG A 97 15.95 -20.72 11.36
CA ARG A 97 15.93 -20.32 12.77
C ARG A 97 16.17 -21.54 13.67
N LEU A 98 17.23 -21.46 14.46
CA LEU A 98 17.48 -22.36 15.59
C LEU A 98 16.69 -21.89 16.82
N PRO A 99 16.36 -22.80 17.77
CA PRO A 99 15.63 -22.45 18.99
C PRO A 99 16.25 -21.26 19.73
N SER A 100 15.61 -20.10 19.62
CA SER A 100 16.09 -18.81 20.16
C SER A 100 14.97 -17.77 20.10
N GLU A 101 15.07 -16.73 20.92
CA GLU A 101 14.13 -15.61 20.98
C GLU A 101 14.59 -14.44 20.10
N GLY A 102 13.63 -13.66 19.58
CA GLY A 102 13.87 -12.44 18.82
C GLY A 102 13.61 -12.54 17.33
N CYS A 103 13.91 -11.45 16.61
CA CYS A 103 13.78 -11.38 15.16
C CYS A 103 14.91 -12.18 14.48
N VAL A 104 14.61 -12.92 13.41
CA VAL A 104 15.66 -13.69 12.69
C VAL A 104 16.62 -12.74 12.00
N ILE A 105 16.11 -11.86 11.15
CA ILE A 105 16.88 -10.84 10.43
C ILE A 105 16.22 -9.48 10.53
N SER A 106 17.02 -8.45 10.77
CA SER A 106 16.62 -7.06 10.86
C SER A 106 17.33 -6.24 9.80
N LEU A 107 16.58 -5.41 9.09
CA LEU A 107 17.08 -4.54 8.03
C LEU A 107 17.10 -3.09 8.51
N ALA A 108 18.27 -2.46 8.50
CA ALA A 108 18.40 -1.02 8.72
C ALA A 108 17.99 -0.22 7.46
N ASP A 109 17.97 1.11 7.59
CA ASP A 109 17.44 2.00 6.55
C ASP A 109 18.12 1.79 5.18
N GLY A 110 17.29 1.72 4.13
CA GLY A 110 17.74 1.57 2.75
C GLY A 110 18.26 0.18 2.38
N ALA A 111 18.22 -0.80 3.29
CA ALA A 111 18.73 -2.14 3.00
C ALA A 111 17.85 -2.90 2.00
N HIS A 112 18.48 -3.81 1.24
CA HIS A 112 17.82 -4.67 0.26
C HIS A 112 17.99 -6.14 0.65
N LEU A 113 16.89 -6.88 0.75
CA LEU A 113 16.87 -8.32 0.93
C LEU A 113 16.19 -9.00 -0.27
N SER A 114 16.87 -9.95 -0.92
CA SER A 114 16.32 -10.64 -2.08
C SER A 114 16.51 -12.16 -2.05
N GLY A 115 15.51 -12.90 -2.52
CA GLY A 115 15.60 -14.35 -2.76
C GLY A 115 15.62 -15.23 -1.51
N ALA A 116 15.47 -14.64 -0.32
CA ALA A 116 15.65 -15.36 0.94
C ALA A 116 14.48 -16.30 1.24
N VAL A 117 14.79 -17.54 1.63
CA VAL A 117 13.83 -18.49 2.18
C VAL A 117 14.13 -18.64 3.67
N ILE A 118 13.24 -18.17 4.54
CA ILE A 118 13.42 -18.15 5.99
C ILE A 118 12.47 -19.16 6.63
N ASP A 119 13.03 -20.22 7.22
CA ASP A 119 12.28 -21.16 8.06
C ASP A 119 12.32 -20.70 9.51
N GLY A 120 11.17 -20.31 10.03
CA GLY A 120 11.04 -19.83 11.40
C GLY A 120 11.04 -20.92 12.47
N ASN A 121 11.11 -22.21 12.11
CA ASN A 121 11.56 -23.21 13.06
C ASN A 121 10.48 -23.68 14.07
N LYS A 122 9.24 -23.18 13.99
CA LYS A 122 8.34 -23.11 15.17
C LYS A 122 8.09 -24.44 15.88
N TYR A 123 8.02 -25.56 15.15
CA TYR A 123 7.75 -26.87 15.73
C TYR A 123 8.91 -27.41 16.56
N ALA A 124 10.17 -27.11 16.21
CA ALA A 124 11.33 -27.53 16.99
C ALA A 124 11.55 -26.69 18.26
N HIS A 125 10.94 -25.50 18.32
CA HIS A 125 11.04 -24.60 19.46
C HIS A 125 10.20 -25.07 20.65
N PHE A 126 9.16 -25.85 20.39
CA PHE A 126 8.22 -26.29 21.43
C PHE A 126 8.75 -27.51 22.19
N PRO A 127 8.59 -27.58 23.53
CA PRO A 127 7.97 -26.60 24.43
C PRO A 127 8.94 -25.59 25.05
N GLN A 128 10.25 -25.70 24.75
CA GLN A 128 11.28 -24.93 25.45
C GLN A 128 11.18 -23.41 25.22
N PHE A 129 10.64 -22.99 24.08
CA PHE A 129 10.38 -21.60 23.72
C PHE A 129 8.88 -21.38 23.49
N GLU A 130 8.05 -21.85 24.42
CA GLU A 130 6.61 -21.74 24.24
C GLU A 130 6.05 -20.32 24.39
N ASP A 131 6.83 -19.39 24.94
CA ASP A 131 6.41 -18.02 25.23
C ASP A 131 6.78 -16.99 24.16
N LEU A 132 7.32 -17.43 23.01
CA LEU A 132 7.52 -16.59 21.84
C LEU A 132 6.20 -15.95 21.40
N GLY A 133 6.26 -14.69 20.98
CA GLY A 133 5.07 -13.91 20.65
C GLY A 133 5.21 -13.09 19.38
N LYS A 134 4.33 -12.11 19.20
CA LYS A 134 4.30 -11.25 18.00
C LYS A 134 5.63 -10.55 17.67
N SER A 135 6.46 -10.30 18.68
CA SER A 135 7.77 -9.65 18.54
C SER A 135 8.83 -10.51 17.85
N ASP A 136 8.59 -11.82 17.71
CA ASP A 136 9.52 -12.78 17.14
C ASP A 136 9.45 -12.82 15.62
N ALA A 137 9.73 -11.69 14.98
CA ALA A 137 9.56 -11.54 13.54
C ALA A 137 10.54 -12.38 12.71
N GLY A 138 10.11 -12.86 11.54
CA GLY A 138 11.02 -13.42 10.54
C GLY A 138 11.94 -12.33 10.00
N VAL A 139 11.34 -11.27 9.45
CA VAL A 139 12.04 -10.10 8.94
C VAL A 139 11.51 -8.84 9.60
N ARG A 140 12.41 -8.08 10.26
CA ARG A 140 12.14 -6.72 10.74
C ARG A 140 12.69 -5.70 9.77
N ILE A 141 11.90 -4.70 9.41
CA ILE A 141 12.20 -3.75 8.34
C ILE A 141 12.16 -2.32 8.90
N ALA A 142 13.21 -1.55 8.63
CA ALA A 142 13.28 -0.12 8.91
C ALA A 142 12.68 0.70 7.76
N ASN A 143 13.31 1.80 7.33
CA ASN A 143 12.79 2.71 6.31
C ASN A 143 13.44 2.50 4.95
N HIS A 144 12.72 2.81 3.86
CA HIS A 144 13.26 2.83 2.49
C HIS A 144 13.86 1.48 2.02
N CYS A 145 13.51 0.38 2.67
CA CYS A 145 14.01 -0.94 2.33
C CYS A 145 13.30 -1.51 1.10
N VAL A 146 14.00 -2.38 0.39
CA VAL A 146 13.45 -3.20 -0.69
C VAL A 146 13.52 -4.66 -0.29
N ILE A 147 12.41 -5.39 -0.41
CA ILE A 147 12.34 -6.81 -0.13
C ILE A 147 11.68 -7.49 -1.33
N GLU A 148 12.38 -8.42 -1.95
CA GLU A 148 11.97 -9.02 -3.22
C GLU A 148 12.14 -10.53 -3.18
N ASP A 149 11.11 -11.27 -3.57
CA ASP A 149 11.20 -12.74 -3.71
C ASP A 149 11.63 -13.41 -2.38
N VAL A 150 11.07 -12.95 -1.26
CA VAL A 150 11.38 -13.49 0.08
C VAL A 150 10.20 -14.30 0.62
N ALA A 151 10.49 -15.50 1.11
CA ALA A 151 9.51 -16.37 1.77
C ALA A 151 9.85 -16.54 3.25
N VAL A 152 8.85 -16.39 4.12
CA VAL A 152 8.95 -16.67 5.56
C VAL A 152 7.85 -17.66 5.91
N PHE A 153 8.20 -18.82 6.46
CA PHE A 153 7.22 -19.82 6.85
C PHE A 153 7.53 -20.42 8.21
N ASN A 154 6.51 -21.02 8.85
CA ASN A 154 6.63 -21.66 10.16
C ASN A 154 7.25 -20.74 11.23
N ASN A 155 7.05 -19.42 11.12
CA ASN A 155 7.58 -18.48 12.08
C ASN A 155 6.63 -18.33 13.28
N PRO A 156 7.12 -18.42 14.54
CA PRO A 156 6.26 -18.35 15.72
C PRO A 156 5.58 -16.99 15.90
N GLY A 157 6.22 -15.90 15.43
CA GLY A 157 5.68 -14.54 15.45
C GLY A 157 5.29 -14.05 14.05
N ILE A 158 5.39 -12.74 13.84
CA ILE A 158 5.06 -12.08 12.56
C ILE A 158 6.05 -12.51 11.45
N ALA A 159 5.62 -12.68 10.20
CA ALA A 159 6.56 -12.97 9.11
C ALA A 159 7.37 -11.72 8.73
N PHE A 160 6.69 -10.67 8.27
CA PHE A 160 7.27 -9.39 7.88
C PHE A 160 6.73 -8.28 8.78
N PHE A 161 7.62 -7.60 9.49
CA PHE A 161 7.26 -6.57 10.46
C PHE A 161 7.97 -5.25 10.16
N SER A 162 7.23 -4.15 10.12
CA SER A 162 7.78 -2.81 9.93
C SER A 162 7.01 -1.74 10.70
N TYR A 163 7.76 -0.87 11.37
CA TYR A 163 7.29 0.46 11.76
C TYR A 163 7.83 1.55 10.82
N GLY A 164 8.72 1.21 9.90
CA GLY A 164 9.34 2.15 8.99
C GLY A 164 8.50 2.45 7.75
N SER A 165 8.91 3.51 7.05
CA SER A 165 8.17 4.12 5.95
C SER A 165 8.85 3.89 4.60
N TYR A 166 8.07 4.02 3.52
CA TYR A 166 8.53 4.00 2.14
C TYR A 166 9.25 2.72 1.72
N ASN A 167 8.89 1.60 2.35
CA ASN A 167 9.40 0.29 1.99
C ASN A 167 8.67 -0.27 0.76
N LYS A 168 9.35 -1.15 0.03
CA LYS A 168 8.80 -1.84 -1.13
C LYS A 168 8.96 -3.34 -0.96
N LEU A 169 7.85 -4.06 -1.00
CA LEU A 169 7.79 -5.50 -0.95
C LEU A 169 7.18 -6.03 -2.24
N TYR A 170 7.89 -6.94 -2.90
CA TYR A 170 7.43 -7.58 -4.13
C TYR A 170 7.56 -9.09 -4.04
N ARG A 171 6.51 -9.82 -4.47
CA ARG A 171 6.57 -11.29 -4.63
C ARG A 171 7.04 -12.03 -3.38
N CYS A 172 6.61 -11.55 -2.22
CA CYS A 172 6.97 -12.14 -0.93
C CYS A 172 5.86 -13.08 -0.42
N LEU A 173 6.23 -14.12 0.32
CA LEU A 173 5.33 -15.13 0.87
C LEU A 173 5.44 -15.20 2.39
N ALA A 174 4.31 -15.16 3.09
CA ALA A 174 4.19 -15.54 4.50
C ALA A 174 3.31 -16.79 4.63
N GLU A 175 3.79 -17.85 5.28
CA GLU A 175 3.01 -19.09 5.42
C GLU A 175 3.06 -19.66 6.84
N ASN A 176 1.90 -20.06 7.38
CA ASN A 176 1.79 -20.78 8.64
C ASN A 176 2.50 -20.07 9.81
N VAL A 177 2.30 -18.75 9.90
CA VAL A 177 2.91 -17.90 10.93
C VAL A 177 2.04 -17.76 12.17
N GLY A 178 2.67 -17.58 13.31
CA GLY A 178 2.04 -17.67 14.62
C GLY A 178 2.32 -19.00 15.31
N TYR A 179 2.02 -19.03 16.61
CA TYR A 179 2.35 -20.13 17.51
C TYR A 179 1.13 -20.80 18.18
N ILE A 180 -0.09 -20.42 17.79
CA ILE A 180 -1.34 -20.90 18.39
C ILE A 180 -1.58 -22.38 18.12
N ASP A 181 -1.26 -22.85 16.92
CA ASP A 181 -1.46 -24.25 16.51
C ASP A 181 -0.65 -25.22 17.36
N VAL A 182 0.61 -24.87 17.63
CA VAL A 182 1.52 -25.69 18.44
C VAL A 182 1.21 -25.54 19.91
N LYS A 183 1.09 -24.30 20.42
CA LYS A 183 0.92 -24.03 21.86
C LYS A 183 -0.43 -24.49 22.39
N PHE A 184 -1.50 -24.28 21.63
CA PHE A 184 -2.87 -24.55 22.09
C PHE A 184 -3.57 -25.70 21.36
N GLY A 185 -2.94 -26.30 20.35
CA GLY A 185 -3.58 -27.34 19.54
C GLY A 185 -4.83 -26.85 18.80
N ALA A 186 -4.88 -25.55 18.46
CA ALA A 186 -6.06 -24.91 17.93
C ALA A 186 -5.95 -24.62 16.43
N MET A 187 -7.05 -24.86 15.71
CA MET A 187 -7.15 -24.64 14.26
C MET A 187 -7.80 -23.30 13.89
N ASN A 188 -8.04 -22.44 14.87
CA ASN A 188 -8.66 -21.14 14.68
C ASN A 188 -8.13 -20.11 15.68
N TYR A 189 -8.09 -18.86 15.24
CA TYR A 189 -7.83 -17.73 16.11
C TYR A 189 -8.89 -17.58 17.20
N ALA A 190 -8.47 -17.12 18.38
CA ALA A 190 -9.34 -16.70 19.46
C ALA A 190 -8.70 -15.50 20.19
N GLY A 191 -9.43 -14.40 20.39
CA GLY A 191 -8.88 -13.14 20.89
C GLY A 191 -8.10 -13.23 22.21
N ALA A 192 -8.45 -14.16 23.10
CA ALA A 192 -7.69 -14.41 24.34
C ALA A 192 -6.25 -14.95 24.12
N ARG A 193 -5.90 -15.34 22.89
CA ARG A 193 -4.60 -15.90 22.49
C ARG A 193 -3.77 -14.94 21.66
N ASP A 194 -4.14 -13.66 21.64
CA ASP A 194 -3.54 -12.65 20.77
C ASP A 194 -2.01 -12.62 20.88
N ALA A 195 -1.44 -12.72 22.09
CA ALA A 195 0.02 -12.68 22.33
C ALA A 195 0.86 -13.69 21.52
N TRP A 196 0.30 -14.84 21.17
CA TRP A 196 0.98 -15.94 20.44
C TRP A 196 0.56 -16.05 18.99
N SER A 197 -0.27 -15.12 18.53
CA SER A 197 -0.68 -15.06 17.13
C SER A 197 0.42 -14.43 16.27
N GLY A 198 0.37 -14.67 14.96
CA GLY A 198 1.31 -14.10 14.00
C GLY A 198 0.57 -13.49 12.82
N ASP A 199 0.98 -12.28 12.44
CA ASP A 199 0.55 -11.63 11.22
C ASP A 199 1.51 -12.00 10.07
N GLY A 200 1.01 -12.13 8.85
CA GLY A 200 1.87 -12.33 7.67
C GLY A 200 2.71 -11.09 7.41
N PHE A 201 2.03 -9.96 7.20
CA PHE A 201 2.62 -8.67 6.87
C PHE A 201 2.06 -7.59 7.80
N TYR A 202 2.92 -6.95 8.60
CA TYR A 202 2.53 -5.94 9.58
C TYR A 202 3.28 -4.62 9.36
N PHE A 203 2.56 -3.56 8.97
CA PHE A 203 3.14 -2.27 8.56
C PHE A 203 2.48 -1.08 9.26
N ARG A 204 3.20 -0.38 10.15
CA ARG A 204 2.70 0.89 10.73
C ARG A 204 3.28 2.15 10.13
N GLY A 205 4.27 2.07 9.25
CA GLY A 205 4.84 3.28 8.66
C GLY A 205 3.99 3.85 7.53
N THR A 206 4.51 4.90 6.90
CA THR A 206 3.85 5.63 5.81
C THR A 206 4.36 5.19 4.44
N GLY A 207 3.49 5.18 3.44
CA GLY A 207 3.90 5.10 2.03
C GLY A 207 4.55 3.78 1.62
N ASN A 208 4.27 2.70 2.36
CA ASN A 208 4.77 1.37 2.02
C ASN A 208 3.99 0.78 0.83
N LEU A 209 4.70 0.11 -0.07
CA LEU A 209 4.12 -0.61 -1.20
C LEU A 209 4.31 -2.11 -0.99
N ILE A 210 3.21 -2.84 -0.92
CA ILE A 210 3.17 -4.30 -0.82
C ILE A 210 2.48 -4.81 -2.07
N ARG A 211 3.21 -5.49 -2.94
CA ARG A 211 2.72 -5.85 -4.27
C ARG A 211 3.04 -7.29 -4.61
N ASP A 212 2.06 -7.98 -5.21
CA ASP A 212 2.19 -9.37 -5.65
C ASP A 212 2.61 -10.31 -4.50
N CYS A 213 2.24 -9.96 -3.25
CA CYS A 213 2.60 -10.70 -2.04
C CYS A 213 1.47 -11.65 -1.60
N GLU A 214 1.85 -12.74 -0.95
CA GLU A 214 0.92 -13.79 -0.55
C GLU A 214 1.06 -14.12 0.94
N ALA A 215 -0.06 -14.30 1.64
CA ALA A 215 -0.07 -14.72 3.03
C ALA A 215 -1.14 -15.77 3.30
N TYR A 216 -0.71 -16.99 3.63
CA TYR A 216 -1.59 -18.13 3.91
C TYR A 216 -1.40 -18.65 5.33
N ASP A 217 -2.49 -19.04 5.98
CA ASP A 217 -2.46 -19.58 7.34
C ASP A 217 -1.72 -18.66 8.35
N ALA A 218 -1.80 -17.34 8.15
CA ALA A 218 -1.33 -16.36 9.12
C ALA A 218 -2.32 -16.30 10.29
N GLN A 219 -1.93 -16.83 11.44
CA GLN A 219 -2.89 -17.16 12.52
C GLN A 219 -3.65 -15.96 13.10
N ARG A 220 -3.25 -14.72 12.80
CA ARG A 220 -4.06 -13.51 13.02
C ARG A 220 -4.45 -12.87 11.68
N TRP A 221 -3.66 -11.93 11.15
CA TRP A 221 -3.98 -11.26 9.88
C TRP A 221 -2.98 -11.63 8.79
N ALA A 222 -3.47 -11.84 7.57
CA ALA A 222 -2.59 -12.02 6.42
C ALA A 222 -1.80 -10.71 6.15
N PHE A 223 -2.50 -9.57 6.11
CA PHE A 223 -1.92 -8.23 5.99
C PHE A 223 -2.53 -7.27 7.00
N CYS A 224 -1.72 -6.39 7.56
CA CYS A 224 -2.11 -5.42 8.56
C CYS A 224 -1.40 -4.09 8.35
N SER A 225 -2.16 -2.99 8.28
CA SER A 225 -1.67 -1.62 8.40
C SER A 225 -2.50 -0.88 9.45
N SER A 226 -2.09 -0.96 10.71
CA SER A 226 -2.90 -0.50 11.83
C SER A 226 -2.19 0.50 12.74
N HIS A 227 -2.98 1.39 13.35
CA HIS A 227 -2.63 2.40 14.33
C HIS A 227 -1.82 3.60 13.79
N SER A 228 -1.50 4.53 14.69
CA SER A 228 -0.80 5.78 14.40
C SER A 228 0.47 5.57 13.57
N GLY A 229 0.62 6.36 12.50
CA GLY A 229 1.70 6.28 11.52
C GLY A 229 1.32 5.55 10.23
N ALA A 230 0.31 4.66 10.26
CA ALA A 230 -0.06 3.85 9.11
C ALA A 230 -0.89 4.69 8.14
N LYS A 231 -0.27 5.21 7.09
CA LYS A 231 -0.95 6.01 6.06
C LYS A 231 -0.32 5.85 4.70
N GLN A 232 -1.10 6.05 3.65
CA GLN A 232 -0.61 5.96 2.27
C GLN A 232 0.00 4.60 1.92
N ASN A 233 -0.29 3.55 2.70
CA ASN A 233 0.18 2.21 2.39
C ASN A 233 -0.68 1.63 1.28
N THR A 234 -0.04 1.02 0.29
CA THR A 234 -0.70 0.50 -0.91
C THR A 234 -0.44 -0.99 -1.04
N TYR A 235 -1.52 -1.76 -1.11
CA TYR A 235 -1.53 -3.20 -1.35
C TYR A 235 -2.05 -3.45 -2.76
N VAL A 236 -1.26 -4.15 -3.59
CA VAL A 236 -1.61 -4.40 -4.99
C VAL A 236 -1.48 -5.88 -5.29
N ASP A 237 -2.54 -6.49 -5.81
CA ASP A 237 -2.55 -7.89 -6.25
C ASP A 237 -2.17 -8.90 -5.14
N CYS A 238 -2.29 -8.51 -3.87
CA CYS A 238 -2.01 -9.40 -2.75
C CYS A 238 -3.01 -10.57 -2.67
N ARG A 239 -2.53 -11.72 -2.20
CA ARG A 239 -3.33 -12.93 -2.03
C ARG A 239 -3.27 -13.42 -0.59
N GLY A 240 -4.34 -14.04 -0.14
CA GLY A 240 -4.27 -14.78 1.11
C GLY A 240 -5.41 -15.75 1.27
N GLY A 241 -5.42 -16.46 2.38
CA GLY A 241 -6.51 -17.35 2.70
C GLY A 241 -6.17 -18.38 3.76
N ASP A 242 -7.24 -19.07 4.13
CA ASP A 242 -7.26 -20.08 5.16
C ASP A 242 -7.17 -21.44 4.47
N ILE A 243 -6.02 -22.12 4.57
CA ILE A 243 -5.81 -23.45 3.97
C ILE A 243 -6.03 -24.50 5.05
N ASN A 244 -5.25 -24.43 6.12
CA ASN A 244 -5.33 -25.35 7.25
C ASN A 244 -5.87 -24.66 8.50
N PHE A 245 -5.65 -23.36 8.62
CA PHE A 245 -6.00 -22.57 9.79
C PHE A 245 -7.05 -21.53 9.45
N ARG A 246 -8.09 -21.46 10.29
CA ARG A 246 -9.00 -20.32 10.23
C ARG A 246 -8.31 -19.11 10.86
N THR A 247 -7.80 -18.24 10.00
CA THR A 247 -7.14 -17.00 10.41
C THR A 247 -8.13 -16.05 11.06
N TYR A 248 -7.66 -15.00 11.71
CA TYR A 248 -8.58 -13.96 12.16
C TYR A 248 -9.16 -13.25 10.93
N GLY A 249 -8.32 -12.82 9.99
CA GLY A 249 -8.79 -12.30 8.72
C GLY A 249 -7.71 -12.05 7.67
N PHE A 250 -8.12 -11.47 6.53
CA PHE A 250 -7.27 -11.24 5.37
C PHE A 250 -6.51 -9.92 5.50
N ILE A 251 -7.22 -8.79 5.51
CA ILE A 251 -6.59 -7.46 5.61
C ILE A 251 -7.22 -6.66 6.73
N ASP A 252 -6.39 -6.11 7.59
CA ASP A 252 -6.76 -5.21 8.67
C ASP A 252 -6.14 -3.83 8.44
N ILE A 253 -6.98 -2.82 8.24
CA ILE A 253 -6.58 -1.43 8.27
C ILE A 253 -7.30 -0.78 9.46
N GLU A 254 -6.77 -0.98 10.66
CA GLU A 254 -7.38 -0.53 11.90
C GLU A 254 -6.74 0.75 12.41
N GLY A 255 -7.51 1.81 12.67
CA GLY A 255 -7.03 3.03 13.34
C GLY A 255 -5.84 3.67 12.63
N ALA A 256 -5.71 3.40 11.34
CA ALA A 256 -4.68 3.93 10.46
C ALA A 256 -4.95 5.42 10.20
N ASP A 257 -3.91 6.24 10.01
CA ASP A 257 -4.08 7.69 10.01
C ASP A 257 -4.86 8.21 8.79
N ALA A 258 -4.61 7.71 7.56
CA ALA A 258 -5.40 7.97 6.34
C ALA A 258 -4.85 7.31 5.05
N ASN A 259 -5.63 7.34 3.97
CA ASN A 259 -5.17 7.19 2.57
C ASN A 259 -4.55 5.82 2.22
N ASN A 260 -4.95 4.75 2.90
CA ASN A 260 -4.50 3.41 2.54
C ASN A 260 -5.27 2.89 1.32
N ARG A 261 -4.65 2.05 0.50
CA ARG A 261 -5.25 1.55 -0.74
C ARG A 261 -5.08 0.06 -0.88
N LEU A 262 -6.18 -0.62 -1.18
CA LEU A 262 -6.23 -2.04 -1.52
C LEU A 262 -6.69 -2.15 -2.98
N ILE A 263 -5.86 -2.74 -3.83
CA ILE A 263 -6.14 -2.85 -5.27
C ILE A 263 -5.99 -4.31 -5.67
N ARG A 264 -7.08 -4.91 -6.13
CA ARG A 264 -7.10 -6.31 -6.62
C ARG A 264 -6.59 -7.34 -5.61
N CYS A 265 -6.73 -7.08 -4.31
CA CYS A 265 -6.39 -8.04 -3.27
C CYS A 265 -7.47 -9.12 -3.16
N ILE A 266 -7.08 -10.40 -3.07
CA ILE A 266 -8.02 -11.52 -3.14
C ILE A 266 -7.77 -12.53 -2.02
N SER A 267 -8.80 -12.76 -1.21
CA SER A 267 -8.95 -13.90 -0.33
C SER A 267 -10.41 -14.33 -0.25
N PRO A 268 -10.84 -15.38 -0.98
CA PRO A 268 -12.25 -15.72 -1.08
C PRO A 268 -12.83 -16.33 0.20
N ASN A 269 -12.02 -16.70 1.19
CA ASN A 269 -12.46 -17.36 2.42
C ASN A 269 -12.06 -16.59 3.69
N SER A 270 -11.53 -15.38 3.55
CA SER A 270 -11.13 -14.54 4.67
C SER A 270 -11.51 -13.08 4.40
N HIS A 271 -11.55 -12.25 5.45
CA HIS A 271 -12.29 -10.99 5.42
C HIS A 271 -11.40 -9.74 5.47
N ILE A 272 -11.91 -8.63 4.94
CA ILE A 272 -11.27 -7.32 5.04
C ILE A 272 -11.99 -6.52 6.15
N ALA A 273 -11.21 -5.96 7.08
CA ALA A 273 -11.67 -5.09 8.14
C ALA A 273 -10.95 -3.74 8.07
N LEU A 274 -11.73 -2.66 8.12
CA LEU A 274 -11.25 -1.28 7.99
C LEU A 274 -11.71 -0.38 9.15
N PRO A 275 -11.53 -0.78 10.43
CA PRO A 275 -11.98 0.04 11.55
C PRO A 275 -11.28 1.40 11.60
N GLY A 276 -12.02 2.50 11.58
CA GLY A 276 -11.45 3.82 11.92
C GLY A 276 -10.30 4.26 11.03
N ALA A 277 -10.22 3.77 9.79
CA ALA A 277 -9.20 4.13 8.81
C ALA A 277 -9.77 5.09 7.74
N PRO A 278 -9.67 6.42 7.93
CA PRO A 278 -10.22 7.39 7.00
C PRO A 278 -9.56 7.28 5.62
N GLN A 279 -10.33 7.61 4.58
CA GLN A 279 -9.86 7.68 3.19
C GLN A 279 -9.23 6.37 2.69
N THR A 280 -9.68 5.22 3.18
CA THR A 280 -9.23 3.93 2.65
C THR A 280 -9.99 3.59 1.37
N GLU A 281 -9.24 3.27 0.32
CA GLU A 281 -9.78 2.83 -0.97
C GLU A 281 -9.66 1.30 -1.07
N VAL A 282 -10.76 0.64 -1.44
CA VAL A 282 -10.84 -0.79 -1.69
C VAL A 282 -11.37 -0.99 -3.10
N ILE A 283 -10.47 -1.32 -4.02
CA ILE A 283 -10.76 -1.32 -5.45
C ILE A 283 -10.55 -2.73 -5.98
N GLN A 284 -11.63 -3.30 -6.51
CA GLN A 284 -11.61 -4.59 -7.19
C GLN A 284 -11.05 -5.71 -6.30
N CYS A 285 -11.31 -5.67 -5.00
CA CYS A 285 -10.88 -6.71 -4.07
C CYS A 285 -11.92 -7.84 -3.98
N MET A 286 -11.48 -9.02 -3.52
CA MET A 286 -12.35 -10.13 -3.18
C MET A 286 -12.07 -10.57 -1.74
N ALA A 287 -13.13 -10.68 -0.94
CA ALA A 287 -13.08 -11.10 0.45
C ALA A 287 -14.29 -11.99 0.78
N SER A 288 -14.30 -12.67 1.92
CA SER A 288 -15.53 -13.29 2.43
C SER A 288 -16.57 -12.23 2.80
N ARG A 289 -16.12 -11.10 3.34
CA ARG A 289 -16.91 -9.89 3.65
C ARG A 289 -15.99 -8.67 3.80
N ILE A 290 -16.56 -7.47 3.79
CA ILE A 290 -15.83 -6.21 4.03
C ILE A 290 -16.57 -5.39 5.08
N SER A 291 -15.89 -4.98 6.15
CA SER A 291 -16.51 -4.24 7.27
C SER A 291 -15.64 -3.08 7.78
N PHE A 292 -16.26 -2.11 8.45
CA PHE A 292 -15.64 -0.85 8.88
C PHE A 292 -15.58 -0.64 10.40
N TYR A 293 -15.73 -1.69 11.21
CA TYR A 293 -15.99 -1.52 12.65
C TYR A 293 -14.87 -1.95 13.61
N ASP A 294 -14.79 -1.22 14.74
CA ASP A 294 -13.83 -1.35 15.84
C ASP A 294 -13.97 -2.70 16.58
N HIS A 295 -12.90 -3.49 16.58
CA HIS A 295 -12.86 -4.79 17.28
C HIS A 295 -12.41 -4.69 18.74
N GLN A 296 -11.84 -3.55 19.15
CA GLN A 296 -11.30 -3.34 20.50
C GLN A 296 -12.35 -2.86 21.50
N ASN A 297 -13.49 -2.35 21.03
CA ASN A 297 -14.60 -1.98 21.89
C ASN A 297 -15.95 -2.48 21.34
N PRO A 298 -16.35 -3.73 21.67
CA PRO A 298 -17.64 -4.27 21.24
C PRO A 298 -18.83 -3.43 21.73
N ASP A 299 -18.64 -2.61 22.77
CA ASP A 299 -19.66 -1.78 23.41
C ASP A 299 -19.61 -0.29 23.02
N SER A 300 -18.54 0.22 22.37
CA SER A 300 -18.55 1.57 21.81
C SER A 300 -19.48 1.60 20.59
N VAL A 301 -20.05 2.75 20.27
CA VAL A 301 -20.72 3.02 18.97
C VAL A 301 -19.74 3.73 18.03
N GLU A 302 -18.54 4.02 18.50
CA GLU A 302 -17.63 4.94 17.86
C GLU A 302 -16.66 4.14 17.00
N MET A 303 -16.55 4.49 15.72
CA MET A 303 -15.38 4.08 14.94
C MET A 303 -14.12 4.56 15.67
N TYR A 304 -13.12 3.70 15.78
CA TYR A 304 -11.81 4.04 16.33
C TYR A 304 -11.35 5.40 15.78
N GLY A 305 -11.01 6.37 16.65
CA GLY A 305 -10.55 7.71 16.24
C GLY A 305 -11.63 8.81 16.13
N GLY A 306 -12.91 8.52 16.37
CA GLY A 306 -13.95 9.54 16.54
C GLY A 306 -14.31 10.31 15.26
N GLN A 307 -15.24 9.78 14.46
CA GLN A 307 -16.11 10.42 13.44
C GLN A 307 -15.57 11.50 12.47
N LYS A 308 -14.29 11.86 12.42
CA LYS A 308 -13.81 12.94 11.55
C LYS A 308 -13.23 12.39 10.24
N GLY A 309 -13.94 12.65 9.13
CA GLY A 309 -13.35 12.59 7.78
C GLY A 309 -13.17 11.20 7.14
N VAL A 310 -14.03 10.23 7.47
CA VAL A 310 -13.94 8.87 6.91
C VAL A 310 -14.67 8.82 5.57
N ALA A 311 -14.02 9.15 4.45
CA ALA A 311 -14.58 9.02 3.09
C ALA A 311 -14.03 7.78 2.36
N PRO A 312 -14.53 6.57 2.66
CA PRO A 312 -14.03 5.36 2.03
C PRO A 312 -14.56 5.23 0.61
N LEU A 313 -13.74 4.63 -0.25
CA LEU A 313 -14.15 4.16 -1.56
C LEU A 313 -14.16 2.64 -1.55
N ILE A 314 -15.29 2.02 -1.90
CA ILE A 314 -15.34 0.60 -2.22
C ILE A 314 -15.95 0.44 -3.61
N ASP A 315 -15.12 0.07 -4.57
CA ASP A 315 -15.53 -0.08 -5.96
C ASP A 315 -15.21 -1.46 -6.52
N GLY A 316 -16.18 -2.04 -7.23
CA GLY A 316 -15.97 -3.26 -8.02
C GLY A 316 -15.55 -4.49 -7.21
N CYS A 317 -15.79 -4.50 -5.91
CA CYS A 317 -15.41 -5.60 -5.03
C CYS A 317 -16.41 -6.75 -5.08
N ILE A 318 -15.93 -7.93 -4.69
CA ILE A 318 -16.74 -9.14 -4.55
C ILE A 318 -16.66 -9.67 -3.13
N THR A 319 -17.82 -9.99 -2.54
CA THR A 319 -17.89 -10.75 -1.29
C THR A 319 -18.48 -12.13 -1.52
N THR A 320 -17.92 -13.17 -0.91
CA THR A 320 -18.25 -14.58 -1.22
C THR A 320 -19.16 -15.27 -0.19
N GLU A 321 -19.28 -14.72 1.03
CA GLU A 321 -20.08 -15.31 2.12
C GLU A 321 -20.94 -14.28 2.89
N GLY A 322 -20.38 -13.11 3.15
CA GLY A 322 -21.02 -11.93 3.73
C GLY A 322 -21.25 -10.84 2.69
N GLY A 323 -21.64 -9.66 3.14
CA GLY A 323 -21.71 -8.46 2.31
C GLY A 323 -20.76 -7.37 2.78
N ILE A 324 -21.14 -6.13 2.50
CA ILE A 324 -20.40 -4.92 2.85
C ILE A 324 -21.16 -4.18 3.95
N VAL A 325 -20.48 -3.82 5.04
CA VAL A 325 -21.12 -3.21 6.22
C VAL A 325 -20.38 -1.94 6.63
N ILE A 326 -21.11 -0.82 6.59
CA ILE A 326 -20.68 0.52 6.99
C ILE A 326 -21.84 1.15 7.77
N GLY A 327 -21.83 1.00 9.09
CA GLY A 327 -22.93 1.43 9.95
C GLY A 327 -24.23 0.62 9.75
N GLY A 328 -25.27 1.02 10.48
CA GLY A 328 -26.58 0.35 10.49
C GLY A 328 -26.99 -0.16 11.87
N TRP A 329 -28.21 -0.68 11.99
CA TRP A 329 -28.71 -1.21 13.26
C TRP A 329 -28.00 -2.52 13.63
N SER A 330 -27.61 -2.64 14.91
CA SER A 330 -27.01 -3.84 15.47
C SER A 330 -27.82 -4.32 16.67
N SER A 331 -28.47 -5.48 16.56
CA SER A 331 -29.19 -6.09 17.67
C SER A 331 -28.26 -6.53 18.79
N GLN A 332 -27.04 -6.99 18.44
CA GLN A 332 -26.01 -7.35 19.43
C GLN A 332 -25.68 -6.18 20.38
N ARG A 333 -25.70 -4.95 19.86
CA ARG A 333 -25.39 -3.74 20.62
C ARG A 333 -26.62 -2.95 21.05
N ASN A 334 -27.80 -3.37 20.60
CA ASN A 334 -29.07 -2.70 20.81
C ASN A 334 -29.05 -1.20 20.47
N LYS A 335 -28.39 -0.83 19.36
CA LYS A 335 -28.22 0.58 18.94
C LYS A 335 -27.93 0.71 17.45
N LEU A 336 -28.10 1.92 16.94
CA LEU A 336 -27.66 2.31 15.60
C LEU A 336 -26.15 2.56 15.61
N VAL A 337 -25.43 1.83 14.76
CA VAL A 337 -24.01 2.05 14.50
C VAL A 337 -23.87 3.16 13.46
N PRO A 338 -23.10 4.24 13.74
CA PRO A 338 -22.92 5.32 12.80
C PRO A 338 -22.17 4.85 11.55
N GLY A 339 -22.46 5.53 10.45
CA GLY A 339 -21.78 5.35 9.19
C GLY A 339 -20.47 6.13 9.06
N ALA A 340 -19.96 6.17 7.84
CA ALA A 340 -18.79 6.96 7.46
C ALA A 340 -19.20 8.39 7.03
N VAL A 341 -18.26 9.26 6.71
CA VAL A 341 -18.52 10.60 6.12
C VAL A 341 -18.38 10.48 4.60
N ALA A 342 -19.36 10.85 3.80
CA ALA A 342 -19.25 10.75 2.33
C ALA A 342 -18.79 9.36 1.79
N PRO A 343 -19.32 8.20 2.26
CA PRO A 343 -18.91 6.90 1.72
C PRO A 343 -19.27 6.77 0.24
N ILE A 344 -18.36 6.25 -0.59
CA ILE A 344 -18.59 5.97 -2.01
C ILE A 344 -18.53 4.45 -2.23
N ILE A 345 -19.68 3.83 -2.42
CA ILE A 345 -19.81 2.37 -2.50
C ILE A 345 -20.45 1.99 -3.83
N THR A 346 -19.66 1.49 -4.77
CA THR A 346 -20.12 1.32 -6.15
C THR A 346 -19.75 -0.02 -6.78
N ASN A 347 -20.62 -0.48 -7.69
CA ASN A 347 -20.36 -1.62 -8.57
C ASN A 347 -20.01 -2.97 -7.89
N ASN A 348 -20.32 -3.12 -6.61
CA ASN A 348 -19.96 -4.31 -5.83
C ASN A 348 -20.92 -5.48 -6.09
N ARG A 349 -20.41 -6.72 -5.95
CA ARG A 349 -21.19 -7.96 -6.03
C ARG A 349 -21.05 -8.75 -4.74
N MET A 350 -22.12 -8.79 -3.97
CA MET A 350 -22.09 -9.44 -2.66
C MET A 350 -22.90 -10.73 -2.71
N TYR A 351 -22.30 -11.84 -2.30
CA TYR A 351 -22.96 -13.13 -2.29
C TYR A 351 -23.07 -13.64 -0.85
N LYS A 352 -24.30 -13.72 -0.36
CA LYS A 352 -24.57 -14.22 0.98
C LYS A 352 -24.72 -15.74 0.97
N SER A 353 -24.03 -16.41 1.90
CA SER A 353 -24.08 -17.86 2.06
C SER A 353 -25.04 -18.34 3.15
N HIS A 354 -25.62 -17.43 3.95
CA HIS A 354 -26.54 -17.74 5.05
C HIS A 354 -27.45 -16.55 5.40
N SER A 355 -28.59 -16.80 6.07
CA SER A 355 -29.58 -15.79 6.46
C SER A 355 -29.19 -14.90 7.64
N GLY A 356 -28.16 -15.27 8.42
CA GLY A 356 -27.64 -14.44 9.52
C GLY A 356 -26.84 -13.20 9.07
N PRO A 357 -26.49 -12.31 10.01
CA PRO A 357 -25.78 -11.05 9.74
C PRO A 357 -24.41 -11.28 9.09
N SER A 358 -23.91 -10.30 8.33
CA SER A 358 -22.60 -10.38 7.66
C SER A 358 -21.43 -10.48 8.65
N ASP A 359 -21.47 -9.70 9.73
CA ASP A 359 -20.29 -9.50 10.57
C ASP A 359 -20.58 -9.19 12.05
N GLY A 360 -21.82 -9.32 12.52
CA GLY A 360 -22.20 -8.97 13.90
C GLY A 360 -22.15 -7.46 14.20
N TYR A 361 -21.70 -6.63 13.24
CA TYR A 361 -21.67 -5.18 13.35
C TYR A 361 -22.94 -4.54 12.79
N SER A 362 -23.55 -5.17 11.80
CA SER A 362 -24.88 -4.84 11.29
C SER A 362 -25.74 -6.09 11.21
N ASP A 363 -27.03 -5.92 11.48
CA ASP A 363 -28.02 -6.97 11.24
C ASP A 363 -28.31 -7.16 9.74
N TRP A 364 -27.82 -6.27 8.88
CA TRP A 364 -28.03 -6.30 7.43
C TRP A 364 -26.86 -6.95 6.69
N SER A 365 -27.16 -7.52 5.53
CA SER A 365 -26.14 -8.12 4.68
C SER A 365 -25.34 -7.05 3.95
N PHE A 366 -26.04 -6.03 3.44
CA PHE A 366 -25.45 -4.83 2.84
C PHE A 366 -25.97 -3.59 3.56
N SER A 367 -25.14 -2.91 4.33
CA SER A 367 -25.54 -1.64 4.94
C SER A 367 -24.52 -0.54 4.71
N VAL A 368 -25.02 0.63 4.34
CA VAL A 368 -24.21 1.84 4.19
C VAL A 368 -24.97 3.02 4.77
N HIS A 369 -24.41 3.58 5.82
CA HIS A 369 -24.91 4.79 6.45
C HIS A 369 -23.90 5.92 6.25
N SER A 370 -24.36 7.17 6.13
CA SER A 370 -23.50 8.36 6.22
C SER A 370 -23.85 9.21 7.44
N THR A 371 -22.85 9.83 8.04
CA THR A 371 -23.06 10.80 9.12
C THR A 371 -23.35 12.22 8.62
N ASP A 372 -22.95 12.57 7.40
CA ASP A 372 -23.03 13.92 6.83
C ASP A 372 -24.07 14.09 5.70
N GLY A 373 -24.64 12.98 5.21
CA GLY A 373 -25.62 12.98 4.13
C GLY A 373 -25.06 13.00 2.71
N SER A 374 -23.74 13.00 2.52
CA SER A 374 -23.11 13.18 1.20
C SER A 374 -22.64 11.87 0.53
N GLY A 375 -22.89 10.72 1.15
CA GLY A 375 -22.45 9.42 0.62
C GLY A 375 -23.21 8.97 -0.63
N VAL A 376 -22.54 8.23 -1.50
CA VAL A 376 -23.07 7.67 -2.74
C VAL A 376 -23.00 6.16 -2.73
N VAL A 377 -24.13 5.51 -3.02
CA VAL A 377 -24.22 4.05 -3.13
C VAL A 377 -24.88 3.70 -4.46
N SER A 378 -24.11 3.16 -5.42
CA SER A 378 -24.65 2.92 -6.76
C SER A 378 -24.17 1.66 -7.47
N GLY A 379 -25.07 1.01 -8.23
CA GLY A 379 -24.71 -0.10 -9.11
C GLY A 379 -24.33 -1.41 -8.39
N ASN A 380 -24.63 -1.51 -7.09
CA ASN A 380 -24.31 -2.71 -6.30
C ASN A 380 -25.38 -3.78 -6.46
N ILE A 381 -24.99 -5.05 -6.45
CA ILE A 381 -25.93 -6.17 -6.39
C ILE A 381 -25.60 -7.06 -5.20
N LEU A 382 -26.58 -7.20 -4.31
CA LEU A 382 -26.60 -8.18 -3.24
C LEU A 382 -27.38 -9.42 -3.71
N PHE A 383 -26.68 -10.53 -3.87
CA PHE A 383 -27.23 -11.87 -4.00
C PHE A 383 -27.46 -12.40 -2.59
N GLU A 384 -28.67 -12.14 -2.07
CA GLU A 384 -29.07 -12.44 -0.70
C GLU A 384 -29.55 -13.89 -0.54
N TYR A 385 -29.31 -14.45 0.63
CA TYR A 385 -29.68 -15.80 0.97
C TYR A 385 -31.20 -15.94 1.17
N ASP A 386 -31.80 -16.93 0.50
CA ASP A 386 -33.17 -17.37 0.72
C ASP A 386 -33.27 -18.86 0.36
N ASP A 387 -33.56 -19.71 1.35
CA ASP A 387 -33.79 -21.16 1.16
C ASP A 387 -35.26 -21.56 1.26
N GLY A 388 -36.18 -20.58 1.33
CA GLY A 388 -37.61 -20.79 1.54
C GLY A 388 -38.02 -21.01 3.00
N TYR A 389 -37.07 -21.19 3.94
CA TYR A 389 -37.31 -21.33 5.38
C TYR A 389 -36.72 -20.18 6.17
N THR A 390 -35.48 -19.81 5.86
CA THR A 390 -34.76 -18.68 6.42
C THR A 390 -34.38 -17.74 5.30
N LYS A 391 -34.51 -16.44 5.59
CA LYS A 391 -34.31 -15.39 4.61
C LYS A 391 -33.37 -14.34 5.18
N GLY A 392 -32.39 -13.95 4.39
CA GLY A 392 -31.44 -12.92 4.75
C GLY A 392 -32.10 -11.55 4.89
N PRO A 393 -31.48 -10.66 5.68
CA PRO A 393 -32.01 -9.35 6.02
C PRO A 393 -32.09 -8.42 4.80
N GLY A 394 -31.23 -8.57 3.81
CA GLY A 394 -31.16 -7.73 2.62
C GLY A 394 -30.28 -6.50 2.82
N MET A 395 -30.70 -5.39 2.22
CA MET A 395 -29.96 -4.14 2.15
C MET A 395 -30.62 -3.03 2.97
N ASN A 396 -29.82 -2.20 3.63
CA ASN A 396 -30.29 -1.01 4.34
C ASN A 396 -29.34 0.18 4.13
N LEU A 397 -29.88 1.25 3.56
CA LEU A 397 -29.14 2.49 3.28
C LEU A 397 -29.70 3.61 4.16
N GLY A 398 -28.82 4.40 4.78
CA GLY A 398 -29.20 5.50 5.66
C GLY A 398 -28.42 6.77 5.36
N ASN A 399 -29.12 7.89 5.10
CA ASN A 399 -28.48 9.19 4.88
C ASN A 399 -27.42 9.19 3.77
N VAL A 400 -27.72 8.50 2.66
CA VAL A 400 -26.88 8.39 1.46
C VAL A 400 -27.76 8.49 0.21
N GLU A 401 -27.19 8.93 -0.90
CA GLU A 401 -27.82 8.88 -2.21
C GLU A 401 -27.65 7.48 -2.82
N GLY A 402 -28.78 6.80 -3.05
CA GLY A 402 -28.82 5.45 -3.59
C GLY A 402 -29.38 5.39 -5.02
N SER A 403 -28.68 4.75 -5.95
CA SER A 403 -29.21 4.48 -7.30
C SER A 403 -28.80 3.10 -7.83
N ASN A 404 -29.63 2.45 -8.64
CA ASN A 404 -29.28 1.18 -9.32
C ASN A 404 -28.73 0.06 -8.41
N ASN A 405 -29.14 0.02 -7.14
CA ASN A 405 -28.78 -1.06 -6.22
C ASN A 405 -29.86 -2.13 -6.24
N HIS A 406 -29.46 -3.40 -6.30
CA HIS A 406 -30.38 -4.53 -6.40
C HIS A 406 -30.14 -5.56 -5.30
N VAL A 407 -31.23 -6.15 -4.81
CA VAL A 407 -31.20 -7.33 -3.95
C VAL A 407 -31.90 -8.46 -4.70
N VAL A 408 -31.23 -9.60 -4.85
CA VAL A 408 -31.78 -10.80 -5.48
C VAL A 408 -31.72 -11.93 -4.46
N TYR A 409 -32.87 -12.48 -4.10
CA TYR A 409 -32.97 -13.53 -3.09
C TYR A 409 -32.86 -14.92 -3.73
N GLY A 410 -32.11 -15.82 -3.11
CA GLY A 410 -31.97 -17.21 -3.53
C GLY A 410 -30.81 -17.93 -2.85
N GLN A 411 -30.46 -19.09 -3.39
CA GLN A 411 -29.27 -19.85 -2.97
C GLN A 411 -28.17 -19.66 -4.01
N TRP A 412 -27.07 -19.03 -3.60
CA TRP A 412 -25.98 -18.66 -4.49
C TRP A 412 -24.75 -19.50 -4.21
N LYS A 413 -24.21 -20.15 -5.23
CA LYS A 413 -22.93 -20.85 -5.16
C LYS A 413 -21.98 -20.22 -6.16
N LEU A 414 -20.91 -19.59 -5.68
CA LEU A 414 -19.85 -19.11 -6.56
C LEU A 414 -19.01 -20.28 -7.07
N ASP A 415 -18.81 -20.30 -8.37
CA ASP A 415 -17.73 -21.04 -9.02
C ASP A 415 -16.52 -20.11 -9.09
N LEU A 416 -15.72 -20.07 -8.02
CA LEU A 416 -14.58 -19.14 -7.88
C LEU A 416 -13.63 -19.18 -9.10
N PRO A 417 -13.25 -20.35 -9.65
CA PRO A 417 -12.44 -20.42 -10.87
C PRO A 417 -13.04 -19.75 -12.10
N LYS A 418 -14.37 -19.65 -12.20
CA LYS A 418 -15.07 -18.97 -13.32
C LYS A 418 -15.38 -17.51 -13.04
N LEU A 419 -15.14 -17.06 -11.82
CA LEU A 419 -15.42 -15.70 -11.42
C LEU A 419 -14.39 -14.77 -12.05
N ARG A 420 -14.77 -14.10 -13.12
CA ARG A 420 -13.99 -13.00 -13.65
C ARG A 420 -14.35 -11.77 -12.85
N MET A 421 -13.36 -11.19 -12.17
CA MET A 421 -13.46 -9.80 -11.72
C MET A 421 -13.86 -8.99 -12.96
N ARG A 422 -15.07 -8.44 -12.95
CA ARG A 422 -15.44 -7.49 -13.97
C ARG A 422 -14.64 -6.25 -13.63
N TYR A 423 -13.60 -6.01 -14.41
CA TYR A 423 -13.00 -4.69 -14.46
C TYR A 423 -14.11 -3.75 -14.91
N GLY A 424 -14.76 -3.09 -13.94
CA GLY A 424 -15.57 -1.95 -14.24
C GLY A 424 -14.68 -1.02 -15.04
N TYR A 425 -15.18 -0.55 -16.18
CA TYR A 425 -14.66 0.69 -16.74
C TYR A 425 -14.82 1.71 -15.61
N LEU A 426 -13.71 2.08 -14.95
CA LEU A 426 -13.66 3.31 -14.18
C LEU A 426 -14.12 4.38 -15.16
N GLN A 427 -15.29 4.96 -14.90
CA GLN A 427 -15.70 6.12 -15.69
C GLN A 427 -14.75 7.22 -15.29
N GLN A 428 -13.69 7.38 -16.08
CA GLN A 428 -12.68 8.40 -15.92
C GLN A 428 -13.34 9.77 -15.72
N GLU A 429 -14.46 10.01 -16.42
CA GLU A 429 -15.36 11.14 -16.23
C GLU A 429 -15.85 11.34 -14.78
N GLN A 430 -16.25 10.29 -14.05
CA GLN A 430 -16.73 10.43 -12.66
C GLN A 430 -15.59 10.73 -11.67
N ILE A 431 -14.42 10.14 -11.89
CA ILE A 431 -13.23 10.39 -11.08
C ILE A 431 -12.73 11.81 -11.31
N ASP A 432 -12.67 12.21 -12.57
CA ASP A 432 -12.24 13.55 -12.94
C ASP A 432 -13.27 14.58 -12.51
N ALA A 433 -14.58 14.27 -12.55
CA ALA A 433 -15.62 15.10 -11.94
C ALA A 433 -15.40 15.28 -10.43
N ARG A 434 -15.05 14.22 -9.68
CA ARG A 434 -14.84 14.35 -8.23
C ARG A 434 -13.53 15.06 -7.87
N LYS A 435 -12.45 14.82 -8.63
CA LYS A 435 -11.20 15.59 -8.51
C LYS A 435 -11.46 17.06 -8.81
N LEU A 436 -12.28 17.34 -9.83
CA LEU A 436 -12.69 18.67 -10.21
C LEU A 436 -13.54 19.32 -9.12
N ASP A 437 -14.48 18.61 -8.50
CA ASP A 437 -15.27 19.13 -7.38
C ASP A 437 -14.40 19.44 -6.16
N TYR A 438 -13.48 18.55 -5.80
CA TYR A 438 -12.53 18.80 -4.71
C TYR A 438 -11.59 19.99 -5.04
N ALA A 439 -11.15 20.10 -6.29
CA ALA A 439 -10.36 21.23 -6.74
C ALA A 439 -11.16 22.54 -6.71
N ARG A 440 -12.42 22.53 -7.12
CA ARG A 440 -13.35 23.66 -7.02
C ARG A 440 -13.49 24.10 -5.57
N GLU A 441 -13.71 23.17 -4.64
CA GLU A 441 -13.78 23.47 -3.19
C GLU A 441 -12.47 24.10 -2.70
N LEU A 442 -11.33 23.44 -2.94
CA LEU A 442 -10.01 23.88 -2.45
C LEU A 442 -9.58 25.24 -3.02
N LEU A 443 -9.87 25.47 -4.30
CA LEU A 443 -9.53 26.70 -5.00
C LEU A 443 -10.54 27.81 -4.73
N ALA A 444 -11.83 27.51 -4.52
CA ALA A 444 -12.83 28.50 -4.13
C ALA A 444 -12.51 29.09 -2.75
N ASP A 445 -12.16 28.24 -1.77
CA ASP A 445 -11.78 28.65 -0.42
C ASP A 445 -10.57 29.60 -0.40
N ARG A 446 -9.72 29.54 -1.44
CA ARG A 446 -8.50 30.35 -1.58
C ARG A 446 -8.50 31.25 -2.82
N SER A 447 -9.66 31.47 -3.43
CA SER A 447 -9.78 32.15 -4.72
C SER A 447 -9.26 33.59 -4.67
N GLU A 448 -9.65 34.34 -3.65
CA GLU A 448 -9.17 35.72 -3.41
C GLU A 448 -7.65 35.76 -3.14
N GLU A 449 -7.13 34.82 -2.35
CA GLU A 449 -5.70 34.74 -2.01
C GLU A 449 -4.85 34.42 -3.25
N LEU A 450 -5.32 33.48 -4.07
CA LEU A 450 -4.62 32.98 -5.25
C LEU A 450 -4.81 33.86 -6.48
N GLY A 451 -5.71 34.86 -6.43
CA GLY A 451 -6.08 35.69 -7.58
C GLY A 451 -6.75 34.88 -8.70
N LEU A 452 -7.48 33.83 -8.34
CA LEU A 452 -8.20 32.99 -9.31
C LEU A 452 -9.43 33.73 -9.83
N GLU A 453 -9.51 33.94 -11.14
CA GLU A 453 -10.68 34.56 -11.78
C GLU A 453 -11.54 33.50 -12.46
N GLY A 454 -12.84 33.49 -12.15
CA GLY A 454 -13.82 32.60 -12.76
C GLY A 454 -13.96 31.23 -12.10
N GLU A 455 -14.98 30.48 -12.50
CA GLU A 455 -15.25 29.14 -11.97
C GLU A 455 -14.31 28.11 -12.59
N VAL A 456 -13.74 27.21 -11.79
CA VAL A 456 -12.91 26.10 -12.27
C VAL A 456 -13.74 25.09 -13.07
N THR A 457 -13.40 24.91 -14.33
CA THR A 457 -14.09 24.00 -15.27
C THR A 457 -13.29 22.77 -15.64
N ALA A 458 -11.96 22.79 -15.50
CA ALA A 458 -11.10 21.63 -15.67
C ALA A 458 -9.84 21.71 -14.79
N LEU A 459 -9.30 20.54 -14.43
CA LEU A 459 -8.03 20.40 -13.70
C LEU A 459 -7.25 19.19 -14.26
N GLU A 460 -6.00 19.41 -14.66
CA GLU A 460 -5.10 18.33 -15.11
C GLU A 460 -3.78 18.35 -14.33
N TRP A 461 -3.42 17.23 -13.71
CA TRP A 461 -2.16 17.11 -12.97
C TRP A 461 -0.97 16.94 -13.92
N LEU A 462 0.12 17.65 -13.66
CA LEU A 462 1.37 17.47 -14.37
C LEU A 462 2.07 16.15 -13.96
N PRO A 463 3.01 15.63 -14.77
CA PRO A 463 3.75 14.42 -14.45
C PRO A 463 4.44 14.47 -13.08
N MET A 464 4.39 13.35 -12.34
CA MET A 464 5.03 13.22 -11.01
C MET A 464 6.54 12.94 -11.07
N SER A 465 7.15 13.11 -12.25
CA SER A 465 8.59 13.05 -12.46
C SER A 465 8.97 13.90 -13.67
N ALA A 466 10.14 14.51 -13.64
CA ALA A 466 10.65 15.37 -14.71
C ALA A 466 12.10 15.01 -15.03
N GLN A 467 12.57 15.42 -16.21
CA GLN A 467 14.02 15.52 -16.43
C GLN A 467 14.56 16.69 -15.63
N PHE A 468 15.73 16.51 -15.03
CA PHE A 468 16.32 17.48 -14.12
C PHE A 468 17.79 17.70 -14.42
N VAL A 469 18.20 18.97 -14.43
CA VAL A 469 19.59 19.38 -14.62
C VAL A 469 20.00 20.32 -13.50
N ARG A 470 21.15 20.03 -12.87
CA ARG A 470 21.77 20.92 -11.87
C ARG A 470 22.38 22.13 -12.57
N ASP A 471 22.14 23.33 -12.06
CA ASP A 471 22.74 24.59 -12.55
C ASP A 471 23.46 25.30 -11.40
N PRO A 472 24.59 24.76 -10.90
CA PRO A 472 25.25 25.31 -9.71
C PRO A 472 25.81 26.73 -9.90
N GLY A 473 26.03 27.13 -11.15
CA GLY A 473 26.53 28.46 -11.53
C GLY A 473 25.44 29.49 -11.81
N ASP A 474 24.16 29.09 -11.82
CA ASP A 474 23.04 29.94 -12.23
C ASP A 474 23.25 30.59 -13.60
N THR A 475 23.68 29.78 -14.57
CA THR A 475 24.01 30.24 -15.94
C THR A 475 23.05 29.73 -17.00
N GLY A 476 22.14 28.82 -16.65
CA GLY A 476 21.26 28.14 -17.61
C GLY A 476 20.30 29.09 -18.32
N GLU A 477 19.84 30.13 -17.64
CA GLU A 477 18.91 31.11 -18.24
C GLU A 477 19.60 31.89 -19.38
N ASP A 478 20.81 32.40 -19.14
CA ASP A 478 21.63 33.09 -20.15
C ASP A 478 22.08 32.14 -21.28
N ALA A 479 22.26 30.86 -20.96
CA ALA A 479 22.60 29.81 -21.91
C ALA A 479 21.39 29.25 -22.69
N GLY A 480 20.18 29.80 -22.50
CA GLY A 480 18.99 29.42 -23.27
C GLY A 480 18.30 28.12 -22.83
N TRP A 481 18.58 27.62 -21.62
CA TRP A 481 18.02 26.36 -21.10
C TRP A 481 16.49 26.41 -20.92
N ALA A 482 15.89 27.61 -20.87
CA ALA A 482 14.44 27.74 -20.80
C ALA A 482 13.70 27.11 -22.01
N GLY A 483 14.35 27.02 -23.18
CA GLY A 483 13.73 26.55 -24.41
C GLY A 483 13.95 25.08 -24.74
N ALA A 484 14.93 24.43 -24.10
CA ALA A 484 15.26 23.04 -24.36
C ALA A 484 16.12 22.46 -23.23
N LEU A 485 16.02 21.14 -23.04
CA LEU A 485 16.98 20.41 -22.23
C LEU A 485 18.40 20.63 -22.81
N PRO A 486 19.37 21.12 -22.04
CA PRO A 486 20.69 21.45 -22.56
C PRO A 486 21.48 20.20 -22.98
N GLU A 487 22.03 20.24 -24.19
CA GLU A 487 22.91 19.18 -24.70
C GLU A 487 24.22 19.12 -23.90
N GLY A 488 24.68 17.91 -23.61
CA GLY A 488 25.95 17.66 -22.92
C GLY A 488 25.95 17.92 -21.41
N GLN A 489 24.81 18.29 -20.81
CA GLN A 489 24.64 18.33 -19.36
C GLN A 489 24.18 16.97 -18.83
N GLU A 490 24.57 16.66 -17.59
CA GLU A 490 24.08 15.47 -16.90
C GLU A 490 22.62 15.68 -16.49
N ALA A 491 21.69 15.12 -17.26
CA ALA A 491 20.27 15.07 -16.94
C ALA A 491 19.94 13.80 -16.15
N MET A 492 19.04 13.92 -15.19
CA MET A 492 18.51 12.80 -14.41
C MET A 492 17.00 12.89 -14.28
N THR A 493 16.34 11.76 -14.06
CA THR A 493 14.92 11.76 -13.70
C THR A 493 14.77 12.16 -12.23
N MET A 494 14.05 13.24 -11.97
CA MET A 494 13.75 13.74 -10.62
C MET A 494 12.26 13.55 -10.31
N PRO A 495 11.89 12.93 -9.17
CA PRO A 495 10.51 12.91 -8.72
C PRO A 495 10.02 14.33 -8.39
N VAL A 496 8.75 14.58 -8.73
CA VAL A 496 7.99 15.76 -8.31
C VAL A 496 7.14 15.36 -7.11
N GLY A 497 6.92 16.26 -6.15
CA GLY A 497 6.17 15.96 -4.92
C GLY A 497 7.05 15.57 -3.73
N ILE A 498 8.37 15.74 -3.84
CA ILE A 498 9.33 15.66 -2.72
C ILE A 498 10.42 16.73 -2.89
N HIS A 499 11.07 17.12 -1.79
CA HIS A 499 12.27 17.96 -1.88
C HIS A 499 13.39 17.21 -2.63
N TRP A 500 14.12 17.89 -3.52
CA TRP A 500 15.18 17.23 -4.29
C TRP A 500 16.34 16.76 -3.40
N ASN A 501 16.46 17.27 -2.17
CA ASN A 501 17.54 16.87 -1.26
C ASN A 501 17.39 15.42 -0.81
N SER A 502 16.19 14.85 -0.89
CA SER A 502 15.94 13.42 -0.68
C SER A 502 16.61 12.55 -1.75
N VAL A 503 16.94 13.12 -2.92
CA VAL A 503 17.58 12.43 -4.04
C VAL A 503 19.03 12.86 -4.20
N LEU A 504 19.33 14.14 -4.04
CA LEU A 504 20.64 14.73 -4.31
C LEU A 504 21.53 14.86 -3.07
N GLY A 505 21.01 14.55 -1.88
CA GLY A 505 21.64 14.97 -0.63
C GLY A 505 21.58 16.50 -0.49
N ARG A 506 22.53 17.11 0.22
CA ARG A 506 22.53 18.57 0.43
C ARG A 506 22.87 19.32 -0.87
N TYR A 507 21.85 19.76 -1.61
CA TYR A 507 21.98 20.60 -2.81
C TYR A 507 21.25 21.93 -2.62
N THR A 508 22.02 23.02 -2.57
CA THR A 508 21.52 24.38 -2.23
C THR A 508 21.73 25.37 -3.39
N LYS A 509 21.80 24.85 -4.62
CA LYS A 509 22.02 25.64 -5.83
C LYS A 509 20.84 25.49 -6.80
N VAL A 510 20.85 26.27 -7.87
CA VAL A 510 19.75 26.28 -8.86
C VAL A 510 19.61 24.92 -9.55
N GLY A 511 18.39 24.53 -9.86
CA GLY A 511 18.08 23.34 -10.64
C GLY A 511 16.95 23.60 -11.61
N TRP A 512 16.95 22.87 -12.72
CA TRP A 512 15.96 23.00 -13.79
C TRP A 512 15.18 21.70 -13.95
N TYR A 513 13.86 21.79 -13.93
CA TYR A 513 12.94 20.70 -14.27
C TYR A 513 12.41 20.88 -15.69
N TYR A 514 12.26 19.78 -16.42
CA TYR A 514 11.74 19.75 -17.79
C TYR A 514 10.65 18.69 -17.88
N MET A 515 9.46 19.13 -18.30
CA MET A 515 8.28 18.30 -18.44
C MET A 515 7.62 18.53 -19.80
N PRO A 516 7.11 17.47 -20.46
CA PRO A 516 6.20 17.67 -21.57
C PRO A 516 4.94 18.39 -21.06
N LEU A 517 4.47 19.36 -21.84
CA LEU A 517 3.28 20.13 -21.55
C LEU A 517 2.26 19.88 -22.65
N GLU A 518 1.22 19.13 -22.29
CA GLU A 518 0.01 18.97 -23.08
C GLU A 518 -1.04 19.92 -22.50
N LEU A 519 -1.53 20.86 -23.31
CA LEU A 519 -2.52 21.82 -22.84
C LEU A 519 -3.94 21.23 -22.94
N PRO A 520 -4.79 21.41 -21.90
CA PRO A 520 -6.19 20.99 -21.97
C PRO A 520 -6.95 21.80 -23.02
N GLN A 521 -8.10 21.27 -23.44
CA GLN A 521 -9.05 22.06 -24.21
C GLN A 521 -9.47 23.28 -23.40
N THR A 522 -9.22 24.46 -23.97
CA THR A 522 -9.45 25.75 -23.33
C THR A 522 -10.43 26.53 -24.20
N PRO A 523 -11.74 26.50 -23.90
CA PRO A 523 -12.77 27.20 -24.69
C PRO A 523 -12.46 28.69 -24.87
N ALA A 524 -12.93 29.29 -25.96
CA ALA A 524 -12.76 30.73 -26.17
C ALA A 524 -13.30 31.54 -24.97
N GLY A 525 -12.49 32.49 -24.47
CA GLY A 525 -12.83 33.29 -23.30
C GLY A 525 -12.55 32.64 -21.94
N SER A 526 -12.00 31.41 -21.90
CA SER A 526 -11.54 30.78 -20.65
C SER A 526 -10.09 31.15 -20.33
N ARG A 527 -9.77 31.19 -19.04
CA ARG A 527 -8.40 31.39 -18.56
C ARG A 527 -7.77 30.04 -18.19
N LEU A 528 -6.46 29.96 -18.35
CA LEU A 528 -5.68 28.78 -18.05
C LEU A 528 -4.54 29.18 -17.12
N TYR A 529 -4.39 28.44 -16.02
CA TYR A 529 -3.38 28.71 -15.00
C TYR A 529 -2.51 27.48 -14.75
N PHE A 530 -1.24 27.70 -14.44
CA PHE A 530 -0.46 26.75 -13.66
C PHE A 530 -0.75 26.93 -12.18
N TYR A 531 -1.24 25.88 -11.55
CA TYR A 531 -1.31 25.77 -10.10
C TYR A 531 -0.06 25.12 -9.55
N ILE A 532 0.63 25.85 -8.69
CA ILE A 532 1.82 25.40 -7.96
C ILE A 532 1.39 25.19 -6.51
N SER A 533 1.37 23.93 -6.06
CA SER A 533 1.02 23.64 -4.66
C SER A 533 2.20 23.76 -3.69
N GLY A 534 3.45 23.74 -4.19
CA GLY A 534 4.63 23.91 -3.35
C GLY A 534 5.97 23.75 -4.08
N ILE A 535 6.83 24.77 -3.97
CA ILE A 535 8.22 24.78 -4.45
C ILE A 535 9.10 25.43 -3.38
N ASP A 536 10.27 24.86 -3.07
CA ASP A 536 11.28 25.52 -2.22
C ASP A 536 12.39 26.10 -3.11
N TYR A 537 12.64 27.42 -3.17
CA TYR A 537 11.89 28.53 -2.55
C TYR A 537 11.31 29.47 -3.62
N ALA A 538 12.09 29.80 -4.63
CA ALA A 538 11.65 30.64 -5.73
C ALA A 538 11.70 29.86 -7.05
N ALA A 539 10.78 30.13 -7.95
CA ALA A 539 10.70 29.49 -9.24
C ALA A 539 10.46 30.49 -10.38
N LYS A 540 10.99 30.18 -11.56
CA LYS A 540 10.60 30.79 -12.83
C LYS A 540 10.08 29.68 -13.75
N LEU A 541 8.92 29.91 -14.34
CA LEU A 541 8.28 28.95 -15.25
C LEU A 541 8.37 29.49 -16.68
N PHE A 542 8.75 28.61 -17.60
CA PHE A 542 8.91 28.90 -19.02
C PHE A 542 8.14 27.87 -19.83
N VAL A 543 7.47 28.33 -20.88
CA VAL A 543 6.85 27.48 -21.90
C VAL A 543 7.54 27.78 -23.22
N ASP A 544 8.16 26.77 -23.83
CA ASP A 544 8.96 26.88 -25.06
C ASP A 544 9.95 28.06 -25.02
N GLY A 545 10.62 28.26 -23.88
CA GLY A 545 11.60 29.33 -23.68
C GLY A 545 11.02 30.68 -23.28
N ARG A 546 9.70 30.88 -23.39
CA ARG A 546 9.05 32.12 -22.97
C ARG A 546 8.71 32.07 -21.49
N LEU A 547 9.21 33.04 -20.73
CA LEU A 547 8.85 33.20 -19.32
C LEU A 547 7.36 33.53 -19.19
N ILE A 548 6.64 32.72 -18.43
CA ILE A 548 5.21 32.89 -18.16
C ILE A 548 4.92 33.41 -16.76
N GLY A 549 5.81 33.15 -15.79
CA GLY A 549 5.62 33.67 -14.45
C GLY A 549 6.72 33.31 -13.47
N ARG A 550 6.56 33.83 -12.25
CA ARG A 550 7.48 33.64 -11.13
C ARG A 550 6.68 33.30 -9.88
N HIS A 551 7.29 32.50 -9.02
CA HIS A 551 6.77 32.17 -7.71
C HIS A 551 7.88 32.37 -6.68
N GLU A 552 7.51 32.84 -5.48
CA GLU A 552 8.41 33.00 -4.35
C GLU A 552 7.64 32.65 -3.07
N GLY A 553 8.22 31.81 -2.22
CA GLY A 553 7.56 31.28 -1.02
C GLY A 553 7.67 29.75 -0.99
N TRP A 554 8.08 29.18 0.14
CA TRP A 554 8.16 27.72 0.24
C TRP A 554 6.87 27.08 0.73
N ASP A 555 5.94 27.82 1.33
CA ASP A 555 4.75 27.31 2.02
C ASP A 555 3.43 27.88 1.49
N THR A 556 3.50 28.70 0.43
CA THR A 556 2.33 29.36 -0.17
C THR A 556 2.06 28.80 -1.57
N PRO A 557 0.86 28.27 -1.86
CA PRO A 557 0.49 27.92 -3.22
C PRO A 557 0.42 29.17 -4.11
N SER A 558 0.50 29.00 -5.44
CA SER A 558 0.32 30.11 -6.38
C SER A 558 -0.32 29.68 -7.69
N LEU A 559 -0.94 30.65 -8.36
CA LEU A 559 -1.43 30.53 -9.73
C LEU A 559 -0.62 31.44 -10.65
N ILE A 560 -0.24 30.91 -11.81
CA ILE A 560 0.41 31.66 -12.88
C ILE A 560 -0.45 31.50 -14.13
N GLU A 561 -1.06 32.59 -14.58
CA GLU A 561 -1.83 32.57 -15.84
C GLU A 561 -0.91 32.26 -17.02
N ILE A 562 -1.34 31.34 -17.88
CA ILE A 562 -0.69 31.02 -19.15
C ILE A 562 -1.32 31.91 -20.22
N PRO A 563 -0.61 32.91 -20.77
CA PRO A 563 -1.20 33.82 -21.75
C PRO A 563 -1.67 33.09 -23.01
N GLU A 564 -2.76 33.54 -23.64
CA GLU A 564 -3.32 32.89 -24.85
C GLU A 564 -2.30 32.78 -25.99
N ASP A 565 -1.43 33.79 -26.15
CA ASP A 565 -0.39 33.81 -27.20
C ASP A 565 0.77 32.84 -26.96
N VAL A 566 0.77 32.14 -25.82
CA VAL A 566 1.71 31.06 -25.48
C VAL A 566 1.10 29.68 -25.73
N ARG A 567 -0.22 29.58 -25.88
CA ARG A 567 -0.96 28.32 -26.04
C ARG A 567 -0.98 27.91 -27.52
N THR A 568 0.01 27.16 -27.97
CA THR A 568 0.15 26.84 -29.42
C THR A 568 -0.67 25.62 -29.86
N GLY A 569 -1.15 24.80 -28.92
CA GLY A 569 -1.94 23.59 -29.19
C GLY A 569 -1.13 22.39 -29.69
N GLU A 570 0.17 22.56 -29.93
CA GLU A 570 1.14 21.49 -30.19
C GLU A 570 1.76 21.02 -28.86
N PRO A 571 2.45 19.86 -28.80
CA PRO A 571 3.23 19.49 -27.62
C PRO A 571 4.27 20.57 -27.29
N GLN A 572 4.20 21.11 -26.08
CA GLN A 572 5.10 22.18 -25.61
C GLN A 572 6.04 21.66 -24.53
N LEU A 573 7.10 22.41 -24.24
CA LEU A 573 8.02 22.13 -23.14
C LEU A 573 7.76 23.10 -21.98
N LEU A 574 7.47 22.54 -20.81
CA LEU A 574 7.53 23.29 -19.55
C LEU A 574 8.93 23.14 -18.97
N ALA A 575 9.64 24.27 -18.82
CA ALA A 575 10.88 24.35 -18.06
C ALA A 575 10.64 25.14 -16.77
N VAL A 576 11.03 24.59 -15.62
CA VAL A 576 10.91 25.22 -14.31
C VAL A 576 12.29 25.38 -13.69
N LYS A 577 12.77 26.61 -13.61
CA LYS A 577 13.99 26.97 -12.88
C LYS A 577 13.64 27.17 -11.42
N VAL A 578 14.25 26.39 -10.54
CA VAL A 578 14.06 26.47 -9.09
C VAL A 578 15.33 27.00 -8.43
N MET A 579 15.17 28.06 -7.65
CA MET A 579 16.19 28.67 -6.80
C MET A 579 15.86 28.30 -5.35
N PRO A 580 16.62 27.39 -4.72
CA PRO A 580 16.26 26.84 -3.41
C PRO A 580 16.54 27.83 -2.28
N GLY A 581 15.71 27.77 -1.23
CA GLY A 581 16.01 28.42 0.05
C GLY A 581 16.86 27.53 0.95
N ALA A 582 16.43 26.28 1.15
CA ALA A 582 17.16 25.32 1.99
C ALA A 582 17.15 23.88 1.45
N LEU A 583 15.97 23.29 1.25
CA LEU A 583 15.81 21.90 0.82
C LEU A 583 15.71 21.81 -0.70
N GLY A 584 14.99 22.73 -1.31
CA GLY A 584 14.91 22.89 -2.76
C GLY A 584 13.97 21.91 -3.47
N GLY A 585 13.49 22.33 -4.63
CA GLY A 585 12.76 21.50 -5.58
C GLY A 585 11.24 21.68 -5.53
N ILE A 586 10.56 21.03 -6.49
CA ILE A 586 9.10 20.98 -6.60
C ILE A 586 8.58 19.89 -5.65
N TYR A 587 8.32 20.26 -4.40
CA TYR A 587 8.05 19.31 -3.33
C TYR A 587 6.56 18.94 -3.20
N ALA A 588 5.68 19.55 -3.99
CA ALA A 588 4.27 19.19 -4.06
C ALA A 588 3.78 19.17 -5.53
N PRO A 589 2.65 18.47 -5.85
CA PRO A 589 2.17 18.35 -7.22
C PRO A 589 1.86 19.69 -7.90
N MET A 590 1.95 19.72 -9.24
CA MET A 590 1.54 20.87 -10.04
C MET A 590 0.37 20.48 -10.95
N ALA A 591 -0.46 21.44 -11.33
CA ALA A 591 -1.60 21.20 -12.21
C ALA A 591 -1.86 22.36 -13.18
N LEU A 592 -2.60 22.07 -14.24
CA LEU A 592 -3.24 23.04 -15.12
C LEU A 592 -4.70 23.22 -14.67
N VAL A 593 -5.13 24.47 -14.54
CA VAL A 593 -6.50 24.84 -14.11
C VAL A 593 -7.13 25.68 -15.20
N VAL A 594 -8.28 25.24 -15.72
CA VAL A 594 -9.11 26.05 -16.64
C VAL A 594 -10.22 26.71 -15.84
N THR A 595 -10.44 28.00 -16.05
CA THR A 595 -11.61 28.71 -15.51
C THR A 595 -12.49 29.29 -16.59
N ALA A 596 -13.80 29.31 -16.35
CA ALA A 596 -14.73 30.06 -17.20
C ALA A 596 -14.41 31.55 -17.13
N GLY A 597 -14.46 32.26 -18.26
CA GLY A 597 -14.32 33.71 -18.28
C GLY A 597 -15.40 34.38 -17.43
N GLY A 598 -15.01 35.41 -16.67
CA GLY A 598 -15.99 36.28 -16.02
C GLY A 598 -16.87 36.98 -17.05
N GLU A 599 -18.16 37.16 -16.75
CA GLU A 599 -19.08 37.98 -17.53
C GLU A 599 -18.60 39.44 -17.53
N ASP A 600 -17.63 39.79 -18.37
CA ASP A 600 -17.33 41.16 -18.82
C ASP A 600 -16.45 41.08 -20.07
N ALA A 601 -17.11 40.98 -21.23
CA ALA A 601 -16.56 41.26 -22.56
C ALA A 601 -17.47 42.23 -23.31
#